data_AF-A0ABD5JHE3-F1
#
_entry.id   AF-A0ABD5JHE3-F1
#
_cell.length_a   1.000
_cell.length_b   1.000
_cell.length_c   1.000
_cell.angle_alpha   90.00
_cell.angle_beta   90.00
_cell.angle_gamma   90.00
#
_symmetry.space_group_name_H-M   'P 1'
#
loop_
_entity.id
_entity.type
_entity.pdbx_description
1 polymer ?
#
loop_
_entity_poly.entity_id
_entity_poly.type
_entity_poly.pdbx_seq_one_letter_code
_entity_poly.pdbx_strand_id
1 'polypeptide(L)' 'MSEPEIAPEIPDRHTTAGKLADLQRRIEEATHAGSARAVEKQHAKGKLTARERIGLL' A
#
# COMPACT_ATOMS: atom_id res chain seq x y z
N MET A 1 25.17 27.74 -6.67
CA MET A 1 25.36 26.50 -5.89
C MET A 1 24.07 25.73 -6.03
N SER A 2 24.09 24.66 -6.81
CA SER A 2 22.92 23.79 -7.01
C SER A 2 22.95 22.75 -5.91
N GLU A 3 21.99 22.78 -5.00
CA GLU A 3 21.84 21.73 -3.99
C GLU A 3 21.62 20.38 -4.69
N PRO A 4 22.26 19.30 -4.23
CA PRO A 4 21.99 17.99 -4.78
C PRO A 4 20.57 17.59 -4.40
N GLU A 5 19.74 17.29 -5.40
CA GLU A 5 18.46 16.61 -5.17
C GLU A 5 18.75 15.27 -4.48
N ILE A 6 18.44 15.20 -3.19
CA ILE A 6 18.50 13.95 -2.43
C ILE A 6 17.28 13.14 -2.88
N ALA A 7 17.45 12.34 -3.94
CA ALA A 7 16.50 11.29 -4.25
C ALA A 7 16.40 10.36 -3.03
N PRO A 8 15.20 9.92 -2.63
CA PRO A 8 15.08 9.00 -1.50
C PRO A 8 15.77 7.68 -1.87
N GLU A 9 16.92 7.41 -1.23
CA GLU A 9 17.56 6.10 -1.31
C GLU A 9 16.57 5.06 -0.78
N ILE A 10 16.09 4.19 -1.67
CA ILE A 10 15.35 3.00 -1.25
C ILE A 10 16.32 2.20 -0.38
N PRO A 11 16.03 1.95 0.92
CA PRO A 11 17.00 1.32 1.79
C PRO A 11 17.32 -0.08 1.27
N ASP A 12 18.61 -0.46 1.30
CA ASP A 12 19.07 -1.77 0.85
C ASP A 12 18.27 -2.89 1.53
N ARG A 13 17.63 -3.74 0.71
CA ARG A 13 16.77 -4.86 1.13
C ARG A 13 17.48 -5.89 2.00
N HIS A 14 18.81 -5.90 2.06
CA HIS A 14 19.56 -6.79 2.95
C HIS A 14 19.72 -6.24 4.37
N THR A 15 19.46 -4.95 4.58
CA THR A 15 19.43 -4.33 5.92
C THR A 15 18.08 -4.54 6.60
N THR A 16 18.02 -4.37 7.93
CA THR A 16 16.74 -4.39 8.67
C THR A 16 15.80 -3.28 8.18
N ALA A 17 16.32 -2.08 7.94
CA ALA A 17 15.53 -0.96 7.44
C ALA A 17 14.93 -1.24 6.05
N GLY A 18 15.72 -1.80 5.13
CA GLY A 18 15.23 -2.15 3.78
C GLY A 18 14.25 -3.31 3.76
N LYS A 19 14.39 -4.28 4.67
CA LYS A 19 13.35 -5.32 4.85
C LYS A 19 12.03 -4.73 5.33
N LEU A 20 12.06 -3.77 6.26
CA LEU A 20 10.86 -3.08 6.73
C LEU A 20 10.22 -2.24 5.62
N ALA A 21 11.02 -1.48 4.86
CA ALA A 21 10.54 -0.72 3.72
C ALA A 21 9.92 -1.63 2.64
N ASP A 22 10.54 -2.78 2.38
CA ASP A 22 9.99 -3.76 1.44
C ASP A 22 8.67 -4.37 1.93
N LEU A 23 8.59 -4.70 3.21
CA LEU A 23 7.38 -5.22 3.83
C LEU A 23 6.23 -4.21 3.72
N GLN A 24 6.49 -2.94 4.06
CA GLN A 24 5.49 -1.86 3.97
C GLN A 24 4.98 -1.71 2.55
N ARG A 25 5.87 -1.67 1.55
CA ARG A 25 5.48 -1.61 0.14
C ARG A 25 4.56 -2.76 -0.26
N ARG A 26 4.89 -4.00 0.11
CA ARG A 26 4.05 -5.17 -0.20
C ARG A 26 2.69 -5.11 0.50
N ILE A 27 2.64 -4.60 1.73
CA ILE A 27 1.39 -4.41 2.47
C ILE A 27 0.51 -3.39 1.75
N GLU A 28 1.08 -2.26 1.31
CA GLU A 28 0.36 -1.24 0.55
C GLU A 28 -0.19 -1.79 -0.78
N GLU A 29 0.65 -2.51 -1.54
CA GLU A 29 0.25 -3.17 -2.79
C GLU A 29 -0.89 -4.18 -2.55
N ALA A 30 -0.79 -5.01 -1.52
CA ALA A 30 -1.81 -6.00 -1.19
C ALA A 30 -3.12 -5.35 -0.71
N THR A 31 -3.03 -4.25 0.03
CA THR A 31 -4.19 -3.50 0.54
C THR A 31 -4.95 -2.84 -0.60
N HIS A 32 -4.23 -2.36 -1.62
CA HIS A 32 -4.79 -1.71 -2.80
C HIS A 32 -4.87 -2.62 -4.03
N ALA A 33 -4.71 -3.94 -3.86
CA ALA A 33 -4.71 -4.90 -4.97
C ALA A 33 -6.05 -4.93 -5.73
N GLY A 34 -7.15 -4.58 -5.06
CA GLY A 34 -8.40 -4.26 -5.73
C GLY A 34 -8.32 -2.86 -6.33
N SER A 35 -8.46 -2.73 -7.65
CA SER A 35 -8.54 -1.41 -8.29
C SER A 35 -9.58 -0.53 -7.56
N ALA A 36 -9.30 0.76 -7.38
CA ALA A 36 -10.25 1.70 -6.76
C ALA A 36 -11.66 1.59 -7.40
N ARG A 37 -11.70 1.37 -8.73
CA ARG A 37 -12.93 1.09 -9.49
C ARG A 37 -13.72 -0.13 -8.99
N ALA A 38 -13.05 -1.20 -8.56
CA ALA A 38 -13.71 -2.39 -8.04
C ALA A 38 -14.30 -2.17 -6.65
N VAL A 39 -13.62 -1.38 -5.81
CA VAL A 39 -14.12 -0.94 -4.50
C VAL A 39 -15.36 -0.06 -4.69
N GLU A 40 -15.27 0.97 -5.53
CA GLU A 40 -16.40 1.84 -5.88
C GLU A 40 -17.57 1.05 -6.44
N LYS A 41 -17.34 0.04 -7.30
CA LYS A 41 -18.40 -0.84 -7.81
C LYS A 41 -19.10 -1.65 -6.72
N GLN A 42 -18.42 -2.04 -5.64
CA GLN A 42 -19.07 -2.71 -4.52
C GLN A 42 -19.89 -1.74 -3.69
N HIS A 43 -19.31 -0.57 -3.40
CA HIS A 43 -20.01 0.48 -2.65
C HIS A 43 -21.25 0.99 -3.41
N ALA A 44 -21.17 1.17 -4.72
CA ALA A 44 -22.31 1.52 -5.57
C ALA A 44 -23.43 0.46 -5.57
N LYS A 45 -23.10 -0.80 -5.25
CA LYS A 45 -24.08 -1.89 -5.06
C LYS A 45 -24.60 -1.97 -3.62
N GLY A 46 -24.23 -1.03 -2.75
CA GLY A 46 -24.57 -1.05 -1.31
C GLY A 46 -23.86 -2.16 -0.54
N LYS A 47 -22.77 -2.71 -1.08
CA LYS A 47 -22.03 -3.83 -0.46
C LYS A 47 -20.69 -3.37 0.07
N LEU A 48 -20.31 -3.90 1.22
CA LEU A 48 -18.96 -3.75 1.77
C LEU A 48 -17.98 -4.68 1.06
N THR A 49 -16.73 -4.24 0.95
CA THR A 49 -15.56 -5.04 0.55
C THR A 49 -15.27 -6.15 1.58
N ALA A 50 -14.48 -7.15 1.17
CA ALA A 50 -14.13 -8.25 2.07
C ALA A 50 -13.38 -7.76 3.32
N ARG A 51 -12.49 -6.78 3.18
CA ARG A 51 -11.71 -6.21 4.29
C ARG A 51 -12.59 -5.41 5.24
N GLU A 52 -13.52 -4.62 4.73
CA GLU A 52 -14.51 -3.89 5.54
C GLU A 52 -15.39 -4.84 6.34
N ARG A 53 -15.77 -6.01 5.79
CA ARG A 53 -16.54 -7.01 6.53
C ARG A 53 -15.75 -7.63 7.68
N ILE A 54 -14.45 -7.89 7.50
CA ILE A 54 -13.59 -8.41 8.57
C ILE A 54 -13.50 -7.39 9.73
N GLY A 55 -13.43 -6.09 9.42
CA GLY A 55 -13.37 -5.04 10.45
C GLY A 55 -14.66 -4.84 11.25
N LEU A 56 -15.77 -5.47 10.85
CA LEU A 56 -17.05 -5.44 11.58
C LEU A 56 -17.25 -6.62 12.55
N LEU A 57 -16.31 -7.57 12.56
CA LEU A 57 -16.26 -8.69 13.51
C LEU A 57 -15.59 -8.25 14.81
#